data_AF-A0A2W6AXP9-F1
#
_entry.id   AF-A0A2W6AXP9-F1
#
_cell.length_a   1.000
_cell.length_b   1.000
_cell.length_c   1.000
_cell.angle_alpha   90.00
_cell.angle_beta   90.00
_cell.angle_gamma   90.00
#
_symmetry.space_group_name_H-M   'P 1'
#
loop_
_entity.id
_entity.type
_entity.pdbx_description
1 polymer ?
#
loop_
_entity_poly.entity_id
_entity_poly.type
_entity_poly.pdbx_seq_one_letter_code
_entity_poly.pdbx_strand_id
1 'polypeptide(L)'
;MANKTKPPADYDEIPELTDADFARARPFKEVFPEQFASWKRGRGRPTVETPKMHIGFRLAADVVNGIKATGRGYNARVEKLLRDALAQGKL
;
A
#
# COMPACT_ATOMS: atom_id res chain seq x y z
N MET A 1 2.87 13.92 13.16
CA MET A 1 3.93 14.96 13.18
C MET A 1 5.07 14.46 12.31
N ALA A 2 5.34 15.11 11.17
CA ALA A 2 6.41 14.67 10.27
C ALA A 2 7.78 14.92 10.92
N ASN A 3 8.57 13.87 11.11
CA ASN A 3 9.96 14.01 11.54
C ASN A 3 10.76 14.58 10.35
N LYS A 4 11.05 15.88 10.37
CA LYS A 4 11.88 16.53 9.36
C LYS A 4 13.34 16.31 9.74
N THR A 5 13.98 15.30 9.17
CA THR A 5 15.43 15.09 9.30
C THR A 5 16.16 16.32 8.76
N LYS A 6 17.14 16.84 9.53
CA LYS A 6 17.98 17.97 9.10
C LYS A 6 18.71 17.62 7.79
N PRO A 7 18.83 18.53 6.81
CA PRO A 7 19.66 18.32 5.63
C PRO A 7 21.12 17.99 6.04
N PRO A 8 21.86 17.27 5.17
CA PRO A 8 23.27 17.02 5.41
C PRO A 8 24.07 18.34 5.45
N ALA A 9 25.25 18.33 6.08
CA ALA A 9 26.00 19.55 6.41
C ALA A 9 26.53 20.30 5.17
N ASP A 10 26.66 19.61 4.05
CA ASP A 10 27.15 20.06 2.74
C ASP A 10 26.01 20.49 1.79
N TYR A 11 24.77 20.56 2.28
CA TYR A 11 23.62 20.93 1.44
C TYR A 11 23.78 22.29 0.77
N ASP A 12 24.35 23.26 1.49
CA ASP A 12 24.58 24.63 0.99
C ASP A 12 25.76 24.72 0.01
N GLU A 13 26.57 23.66 -0.12
CA GLU A 13 27.71 23.58 -1.05
C GLU A 13 27.30 23.03 -2.44
N ILE A 14 26.07 22.53 -2.59
CA ILE A 14 25.57 21.99 -3.86
C ILE A 14 25.33 23.15 -4.83
N PRO A 15 26.03 23.20 -5.99
CA PRO A 15 25.81 24.26 -6.96
C PRO A 15 24.41 24.17 -7.58
N GLU A 16 23.84 25.33 -7.90
CA GLU A 16 22.57 25.42 -8.60
C GLU A 16 22.65 24.77 -9.99
N LEU A 17 21.60 24.03 -10.36
CA LEU A 17 21.54 23.35 -11.64
C LEU A 17 21.25 24.37 -12.75
N THR A 18 22.12 24.43 -13.76
CA THR A 18 22.03 25.41 -14.85
C THR A 18 21.37 24.81 -16.10
N ASP A 19 20.97 25.66 -17.05
CA ASP A 19 20.43 25.23 -18.35
C ASP A 19 21.38 24.31 -19.11
N ALA A 20 22.70 24.51 -18.96
CA ALA A 20 23.72 23.65 -19.55
C ALA A 20 23.73 22.24 -18.95
N ASP A 21 23.31 22.08 -17.70
CA ASP A 21 23.20 20.78 -17.05
C ASP A 21 21.98 20.01 -17.55
N PHE A 22 20.85 20.70 -17.75
CA PHE A 22 19.66 20.12 -18.38
C PHE A 22 19.91 19.74 -19.84
N ALA A 23 20.66 20.56 -20.59
CA ALA A 23 21.02 20.26 -21.98
C ALA A 23 21.88 18.99 -22.11
N ARG A 24 22.67 18.66 -21.07
CA ARG A 24 23.48 17.43 -21.01
C ARG A 24 22.77 16.25 -20.36
N ALA A 25 21.58 16.46 -19.79
CA ALA A 25 20.83 15.43 -19.12
C ALA A 25 20.40 14.33 -20.11
N ARG A 26 20.53 13.07 -19.68
CA ARG A 26 20.12 11.90 -20.47
C ARG A 26 18.97 11.17 -19.78
N PRO A 27 18.05 10.56 -20.54
CA PRO A 27 16.98 9.76 -19.95
C PRO A 27 17.54 8.66 -19.03
N PHE A 28 16.97 8.52 -17.83
CA PHE A 28 17.41 7.54 -16.82
C PHE A 28 17.49 6.10 -17.39
N LYS A 29 16.52 5.73 -18.24
CA LYS A 29 16.46 4.43 -18.93
C LYS A 29 17.68 4.13 -19.83
N GLU A 30 18.37 5.16 -20.30
CA GLU A 30 19.53 5.04 -21.20
C GLU A 30 20.85 4.98 -20.44
N VAL A 31 20.91 5.65 -19.29
CA VAL A 31 22.11 5.66 -18.43
C VAL A 31 22.13 4.44 -17.51
N PHE A 32 20.95 3.99 -17.05
CA PHE A 32 20.77 2.91 -16.09
C PHE A 32 19.75 1.87 -16.58
N PRO A 33 20.06 1.14 -17.67
CA PRO A 33 19.10 0.23 -18.31
C PRO A 33 18.70 -0.94 -17.41
N GLU A 34 19.63 -1.49 -16.63
CA GLU A 34 19.36 -2.64 -15.74
C GLU A 34 18.48 -2.25 -14.55
N GLN A 35 18.74 -1.10 -13.94
CA GLN A 35 17.97 -0.54 -12.83
C GLN A 35 16.57 -0.13 -13.29
N PHE A 36 16.47 0.48 -14.48
CA PHE A 36 15.17 0.79 -15.06
C PHE A 36 14.35 -0.48 -15.31
N ALA A 37 14.96 -1.55 -15.81
CA ALA A 37 14.28 -2.83 -16.04
C ALA A 37 13.87 -3.53 -14.73
N SER A 38 14.62 -3.37 -13.63
CA SER A 38 14.27 -3.94 -12.33
C SER A 38 13.17 -3.13 -11.63
N TRP A 39 13.19 -1.80 -11.72
CA TRP A 39 12.18 -0.93 -11.11
C TRP A 39 10.86 -0.91 -11.87
N LYS A 40 10.90 -1.08 -13.21
CA LYS A 40 9.68 -1.24 -14.02
C LYS A 40 8.87 -2.48 -13.60
N ARG A 41 9.52 -3.51 -13.03
CA ARG A 41 8.88 -4.77 -12.65
C ARG A 41 8.00 -4.72 -11.39
N GLY A 42 7.89 -3.59 -10.69
CA GLY A 42 7.25 -3.59 -9.37
C GLY A 42 6.39 -2.37 -9.06
N ARG A 43 5.27 -2.18 -9.76
CA ARG A 43 4.15 -1.41 -9.17
C ARG A 43 3.00 -2.36 -8.86
N GLY A 44 2.93 -2.79 -7.60
CA GLY A 44 1.78 -3.49 -7.03
C GLY A 44 2.12 -4.83 -6.38
N ARG A 45 1.35 -5.18 -5.35
CA ARG A 45 1.26 -6.57 -4.87
C ARG A 45 0.90 -7.45 -6.07
N PRO A 46 1.52 -8.63 -6.25
CA PRO A 46 1.09 -9.58 -7.27
C PRO A 46 -0.43 -9.75 -7.23
N THR A 47 -1.07 -9.73 -8.40
CA THR A 47 -2.52 -9.92 -8.52
C THR A 47 -2.89 -11.23 -7.84
N VAL A 48 -3.74 -11.17 -6.83
CA VAL A 48 -4.30 -12.36 -6.18
C VAL A 48 -5.43 -12.86 -7.06
N GLU A 49 -5.45 -14.15 -7.41
CA GLU A 49 -6.47 -14.75 -8.29
C GLU A 49 -7.89 -14.58 -7.73
N THR A 50 -8.04 -14.67 -6.41
CA THR A 50 -9.32 -14.53 -5.70
C THR A 50 -9.21 -13.51 -4.57
N PRO A 51 -9.31 -12.20 -4.88
CA PRO A 51 -9.23 -11.16 -3.86
C PRO A 51 -10.45 -11.21 -2.93
N LYS A 52 -10.29 -10.73 -1.69
CA LYS A 52 -11.42 -10.50 -0.80
C LYS A 52 -12.33 -9.43 -1.41
N MET A 53 -13.61 -9.76 -1.56
CA MET A 53 -14.61 -8.84 -2.10
C MET A 53 -15.15 -7.94 -0.98
N HIS A 54 -15.19 -6.63 -1.24
CA HIS A 54 -15.87 -5.69 -0.37
C HIS A 54 -17.37 -5.70 -0.70
N ILE A 55 -18.19 -6.13 0.27
CA ILE A 55 -19.65 -6.08 0.18
C ILE A 55 -20.19 -4.96 1.08
N GLY A 56 -21.01 -4.08 0.53
CA GLY A 56 -21.62 -2.97 1.26
C GLY A 56 -22.99 -3.34 1.80
N PHE A 57 -23.09 -3.64 3.10
CA PHE A 57 -24.37 -3.81 3.80
C PHE A 57 -24.30 -3.17 5.19
N ARG A 58 -25.47 -2.79 5.71
CA ARG A 58 -25.58 -2.19 7.04
C ARG A 58 -25.91 -3.26 8.07
N LEU A 59 -25.29 -3.16 9.23
CA LEU A 59 -25.56 -3.98 10.41
C LEU A 59 -26.11 -3.09 11.52
N ALA A 60 -26.90 -3.68 12.41
CA ALA A 60 -27.35 -3.00 13.62
C ALA A 60 -26.15 -2.57 14.49
N ALA A 61 -26.28 -1.44 15.19
CA ALA A 61 -25.17 -0.80 15.89
C ALA A 61 -24.63 -1.67 17.06
N ASP A 62 -25.53 -2.34 17.78
CA ASP A 62 -25.22 -3.30 18.84
C ASP A 62 -24.36 -4.47 18.32
N VAL A 63 -24.70 -5.01 17.14
CA VAL A 63 -23.93 -6.08 16.50
C VAL A 63 -22.51 -5.61 16.15
N VAL A 64 -22.38 -4.43 15.54
CA VAL A 64 -21.06 -3.87 15.18
C VAL A 64 -20.22 -3.61 16.43
N ASN A 65 -20.83 -3.05 17.48
CA ASN A 65 -20.15 -2.77 18.73
C ASN A 65 -19.71 -4.06 19.44
N GLY A 66 -20.58 -5.08 19.49
CA GLY A 66 -20.25 -6.39 20.04
C GLY A 66 -19.08 -7.06 19.30
N ILE A 67 -19.09 -7.02 17.96
CA ILE A 67 -18.00 -7.54 17.13
C ILE A 67 -16.67 -6.82 17.45
N LYS A 68 -16.68 -5.49 17.48
CA LYS A 68 -15.47 -4.68 17.76
C LYS A 68 -14.95 -4.91 19.17
N ALA A 69 -15.83 -5.09 20.15
CA ALA A 69 -15.48 -5.36 21.55
C ALA A 69 -14.70 -6.68 21.73
N THR A 70 -14.80 -7.62 20.78
CA THR A 70 -13.99 -8.85 20.81
C THR A 70 -12.48 -8.59 20.65
N GLY A 71 -12.08 -7.39 20.24
CA GLY A 71 -10.69 -6.96 20.12
C GLY A 71 -10.06 -7.25 18.76
N ARG A 72 -8.72 -7.15 18.69
CA ARG A 72 -7.95 -7.33 17.45
C ARG A 72 -8.25 -8.68 16.79
N GLY A 73 -8.43 -8.67 15.48
CA GLY A 73 -8.73 -9.89 14.71
C GLY A 73 -10.21 -10.24 14.59
N TYR A 74 -11.13 -9.37 15.05
CA TYR A 74 -12.57 -9.59 14.89
C TYR A 74 -12.98 -9.85 13.43
N ASN A 75 -12.36 -9.19 12.44
CA ASN A 75 -12.65 -9.42 11.01
C ASN A 75 -12.44 -10.90 10.61
N ALA A 76 -11.34 -11.51 11.04
CA ALA A 76 -11.05 -12.92 10.72
C ALA A 76 -12.01 -13.88 11.44
N ARG A 77 -12.39 -13.56 12.69
CA ARG A 77 -13.38 -14.35 13.44
C ARG A 77 -14.78 -14.28 12.80
N VAL A 78 -15.21 -13.09 12.40
CA VAL A 78 -16.49 -12.91 11.69
C VAL A 78 -16.48 -13.65 10.37
N GLU A 79 -15.41 -13.53 9.58
CA GLU A 79 -15.28 -14.27 8.32
C GLU A 79 -15.37 -15.79 8.54
N LYS A 80 -14.69 -16.32 9.56
CA LYS A 80 -14.77 -17.74 9.92
C LYS A 80 -16.20 -18.16 10.26
N LEU A 81 -16.91 -17.37 11.08
CA LEU A 81 -18.30 -17.67 11.46
C LEU A 81 -19.23 -17.68 10.25
N LEU A 82 -19.06 -16.75 9.30
CA LEU A 82 -19.84 -16.72 8.07
C LEU A 82 -19.56 -17.95 7.18
N ARG A 83 -18.29 -18.39 7.09
CA ARG A 83 -17.93 -19.62 6.37
C ARG A 83 -18.54 -20.85 7.03
N ASP A 84 -18.50 -20.94 8.36
CA ASP A 84 -19.09 -22.04 9.11
C ASP A 84 -20.62 -22.08 8.93
N ALA A 85 -21.29 -20.92 8.92
CA ALA A 85 -22.72 -20.81 8.69
C ALA A 85 -23.13 -21.19 7.26
N LEU A 86 -22.34 -20.81 6.24
CA LEU A 86 -22.53 -21.25 4.86
C LEU A 86 -22.37 -22.77 4.72
N ALA A 87 -21.33 -23.35 5.33
CA ALA A 87 -21.11 -24.80 5.30
C ALA A 87 -22.23 -25.59 5.97
N GLN A 88 -22.91 -24.98 6.95
CA GLN A 88 -24.06 -25.55 7.65
C GLN A 88 -25.41 -25.25 6.97
N GLY A 89 -25.43 -24.49 5.86
CA GLY A 89 -26.67 -24.11 5.17
C GLY A 89 -27.57 -23.16 5.96
N LYS A 90 -26.99 -22.37 6.88
CA LYS A 90 -27.72 -21.39 7.72
C LYS A 90 -27.73 -19.98 7.12
N LEU A 91 -27.19 -19.84 5.92
CA LEU A 91 -27.10 -18.62 5.12
C LEU A 91 -27.53 -18.92 3.69
#